data_AF-A0A381TEE2-F1
#
_entry.id   AF-A0A381TEE2-F1
#
_cell.length_a   1.000
_cell.length_b   1.000
_cell.length_c   1.000
_cell.angle_alpha   90.00
_cell.angle_beta   90.00
_cell.angle_gamma   90.00
#
_symmetry.space_group_name_H-M   'P 1'
#
loop_
_entity.id
_entity.type
_entity.pdbx_description
1 polymer ?
#
loop_
_entity_poly.entity_id
_entity_poly.type
_entity_poly.pdbx_seq_one_letter_code
_entity_poly.pdbx_strand_id
1 'polypeptide(L)' 'VTSIRKAIDTLLSSEFQSSLTNLSNPYGKGGVARKIVNVLKTCCLKGIVRKGFFDVTPSYMHSEDKMVD' A
#
# COMPACT_ATOMS: atom_id res chain seq x y z
N VAL A 1 -13.32 23.51 -15.95
CA VAL A 1 -14.07 23.81 -14.69
C VAL A 1 -15.34 22.97 -14.56
N THR A 2 -16.14 22.86 -15.62
CA THR A 2 -17.38 22.06 -15.66
C THR A 2 -17.20 20.56 -15.35
N SER A 3 -16.09 19.94 -15.75
CA SER A 3 -15.80 18.52 -15.47
C SER A 3 -15.54 18.24 -13.98
N ILE A 4 -14.76 19.10 -13.32
CA ILE A 4 -14.47 19.00 -11.89
C ILE A 4 -15.77 19.15 -11.08
N ARG A 5 -16.61 20.14 -11.42
CA ARG A 5 -17.89 20.33 -10.75
C ARG A 5 -18.78 19.10 -10.87
N LYS A 6 -18.93 18.57 -12.09
CA LYS A 6 -19.70 17.33 -12.32
C LYS A 6 -19.17 16.15 -11.53
N ALA A 7 -17.84 15.98 -11.46
CA ALA A 7 -17.24 14.89 -10.69
C ALA A 7 -17.55 15.00 -9.18
N ILE A 8 -17.49 16.22 -8.63
CA ILE A 8 -17.85 16.47 -7.22
C ILE A 8 -19.35 16.21 -7.00
N ASP A 9 -20.21 16.70 -7.91
CA ASP A 9 -21.66 16.47 -7.85
C ASP A 9 -22.00 14.97 -7.85
N THR A 10 -21.33 14.18 -8.71
CA THR A 10 -21.46 12.71 -8.72
C THR A 10 -20.96 12.07 -7.43
N LEU A 11 -19.77 12.44 -6.94
CA LEU A 11 -19.17 11.90 -5.73
C LEU A 11 -20.09 12.07 -4.50
N LEU A 12 -20.79 13.19 -4.42
CA LEU A 12 -21.68 13.54 -3.31
C LEU A 12 -23.13 13.08 -3.51
N SER A 13 -23.47 12.51 -4.67
CA SER A 13 -24.82 12.02 -4.94
C SER A 13 -25.17 10.80 -4.06
N SER A 14 -26.44 10.70 -3.67
CA SER A 14 -26.94 9.58 -2.86
C SER A 14 -26.83 8.24 -3.60
N GLU A 15 -27.03 8.24 -4.92
CA GLU A 15 -26.87 7.08 -5.80
C GLU A 15 -25.44 6.54 -5.73
N PHE A 16 -24.44 7.41 -5.95
CA PHE A 16 -23.04 7.01 -5.90
C PHE A 16 -22.66 6.52 -4.50
N GLN A 17 -22.99 7.26 -3.44
CA GLN A 17 -22.66 6.86 -2.06
C GLN A 17 -23.30 5.52 -1.66
N SER A 18 -24.54 5.26 -2.08
CA SER A 18 -25.23 4.00 -1.82
C SER A 18 -24.53 2.82 -2.50
N SER A 19 -23.96 3.04 -3.70
CA SER A 19 -23.18 2.01 -4.41
C SER A 19 -21.88 1.61 -3.67
N LEU A 20 -21.36 2.47 -2.79
CA LEU A 20 -20.10 2.23 -2.08
C LEU A 20 -20.24 1.33 -0.84
N THR A 21 -21.46 1.02 -0.40
CA THR A 21 -21.74 0.29 0.86
C THR A 21 -21.09 -1.09 0.95
N ASN A 22 -20.86 -1.75 -0.19
CA ASN A 22 -20.27 -3.08 -0.25
C ASN A 22 -18.77 -3.06 -0.62
N LEU A 23 -18.13 -1.89 -0.68
CA LEU A 23 -16.72 -1.79 -1.00
C LEU A 23 -15.85 -2.19 0.19
N SER A 24 -14.84 -3.02 -0.11
CA SER A 24 -13.76 -3.30 0.84
C SER A 24 -12.62 -2.32 0.62
N ASN A 25 -12.18 -1.64 1.67
CA ASN A 25 -10.96 -0.84 1.63
C ASN A 25 -9.76 -1.76 1.33
N PRO A 26 -9.01 -1.58 0.22
CA PRO A 26 -7.84 -2.40 -0.09
C PRO A 26 -6.72 -2.25 0.95
N TYR A 27 -6.70 -1.14 1.69
CA TYR A 27 -5.76 -0.90 2.80
C TYR A 27 -6.24 -1.52 4.13
N GLY A 28 -7.35 -2.26 4.11
CA GLY A 28 -7.89 -3.01 5.24
C GLY A 28 -8.81 -2.20 6.15
N LYS A 29 -9.21 -2.83 7.27
CA LYS A 29 -10.27 -2.34 8.18
C LYS A 29 -9.75 -1.48 9.34
N GLY A 30 -8.56 -0.87 9.19
CA GLY A 30 -7.90 -0.14 10.28
C GLY A 30 -7.38 -1.04 11.40
N GLY A 31 -7.18 -0.45 12.59
CA GLY A 31 -6.64 -1.16 13.76
C GLY A 31 -5.18 -1.60 13.63
N VAL A 32 -4.44 -0.99 12.72
CA VAL A 32 -3.06 -1.40 12.35
C VAL A 32 -2.12 -1.33 13.56
N ALA A 33 -2.17 -0.25 14.34
CA ALA A 33 -1.34 -0.10 15.54
C ALA A 33 -1.55 -1.26 16.54
N ARG A 34 -2.81 -1.64 16.80
CA ARG A 34 -3.13 -2.77 17.69
C ARG A 34 -2.58 -4.08 17.15
N LYS A 35 -2.70 -4.32 15.84
CA LYS A 35 -2.15 -5.53 15.19
C LYS A 35 -0.63 -5.59 15.34
N ILE A 36 0.07 -4.47 15.11
CA ILE A 36 1.53 -4.37 15.30
C ILE A 36 1.91 -4.69 16.74
N VAL A 37 1.25 -4.04 17.71
CA VAL A 37 1.53 -4.26 19.14
C VAL A 37 1.31 -5.72 19.54
N ASN A 38 0.24 -6.36 19.05
CA ASN A 38 -0.02 -7.78 19.34
C ASN A 38 1.10 -8.68 18.80
N VAL A 39 1.62 -8.41 17.60
CA VAL A 39 2.77 -9.15 17.05
C VAL A 39 4.01 -8.92 17.92
N LEU A 40 4.33 -7.66 18.25
CA LEU A 40 5.51 -7.31 19.04
C LEU A 40 5.51 -7.96 20.42
N LYS A 41 4.35 -8.12 21.06
CA LYS A 41 4.22 -8.83 22.35
C LYS A 41 4.62 -10.31 22.28
N THR A 42 4.48 -10.92 21.11
CA THR A 42 4.78 -12.35 20.90
C THR A 42 6.19 -12.58 20.35
N CYS A 43 6.86 -11.55 19.85
CA CYS A 43 8.21 -11.65 19.29
C CYS A 43 9.28 -11.45 20.37
N CYS A 44 10.32 -12.29 20.37
CA CYS A 44 11.52 -12.03 21.17
C CYS A 44 12.33 -10.90 20.53
N LEU A 45 12.46 -9.78 21.23
CA LEU A 45 13.21 -8.60 20.75
C LEU A 45 14.66 -8.55 21.26
N LYS A 46 15.07 -9.52 22.08
CA LYS A 46 16.42 -9.56 22.66
C LYS A 46 17.43 -9.95 21.58
N GLY A 47 18.45 -9.11 21.38
CA GLY A 47 19.56 -9.40 20.46
C GLY A 47 19.19 -9.32 18.97
N ILE A 48 18.13 -8.59 18.60
CA ILE A 48 17.79 -8.37 17.20
C ILE A 48 18.92 -7.62 16.47
N VAL A 49 19.44 -8.23 15.40
CA VAL A 49 20.42 -7.62 14.49
C VAL A 49 19.70 -7.20 13.21
N ARG A 50 20.03 -6.01 12.69
CA ARG A 50 19.48 -5.54 11.41
C ARG A 50 19.98 -6.46 10.28
N LYS A 51 19.06 -7.13 9.59
CA LYS A 51 19.38 -7.87 8.37
C LYS A 51 19.62 -6.88 7.23
N GLY A 52 20.81 -6.91 6.66
CA GLY A 52 21.08 -6.25 5.37
C GLY A 52 20.39 -7.03 4.26
N PHE A 53 19.64 -6.34 3.42
CA PHE A 53 19.22 -6.88 2.13
C PHE A 53 20.26 -6.46 1.09
N PHE A 54 20.65 -7.41 0.25
CA PHE A 54 21.58 -7.18 -0.85
C PHE A 54 20.79 -7.28 -2.14
N ASP A 55 21.04 -6.36 -3.06
CA ASP A 55 20.52 -6.47 -4.41
C ASP A 55 21.25 -7.63 -5.09
N VAL A 56 20.47 -8.58 -5.61
CA VAL A 56 21.02 -9.67 -6.41
C VAL A 56 21.05 -9.18 -7.85
N THR A 57 22.24 -8.87 -8.36
CA THR A 57 22.40 -8.62 -9.79
C THR A 57 22.19 -9.96 -10.52
N PRO A 58 21.17 -10.09 -11.40
CA PRO A 58 20.96 -11.33 -12.12
C PRO A 58 22.18 -11.63 -12.99
N SER A 59 22.69 -12.86 -12.93
CA SER A 59 23.89 -13.28 -13.68
C SER A 59 23.71 -13.26 -15.21
N TYR A 60 22.48 -13.05 -15.69
CA TYR A 60 22.14 -12.97 -17.11
C TYR A 60 21.93 -11.55 -17.63
N MET A 61 22.13 -10.50 -16.83
CA MET A 61 22.09 -9.12 -17.32
C MET A 61 23.24 -8.90 -18.31
N HIS A 62 22.91 -8.81 -19.60
CA HIS A 62 23.85 -8.38 -20.63
C HIS A 62 24.10 -6.88 -20.47
N SER A 63 25.31 -6.43 -20.80
CA SER A 63 25.79 -5.05 -20.64
C SER A 63 24.98 -3.97 -21.37
N GLU A 64 23.99 -4.34 -22.17
CA GLU A 64 23.22 -3.43 -23.03
C GLU A 64 21.88 -2.97 -22.45
N ASP A 65 21.42 -3.54 -21.33
CA ASP A 65 20.13 -3.16 -20.70
C ASP A 65 20.22 -1.92 -19.78
N LYS A 66 21.21 -1.05 -19.98
CA LYS A 66 21.22 0.26 -19.31
C LYS A 66 20.15 1.15 -19.96
N MET A 67 19.05 1.36 -19.24
CA MET A 67 18.12 2.47 -19.50
C MET A 67 18.93 3.76 -19.60
N VAL A 68 18.85 4.39 -20.77
CA VAL A 68 19.25 5.79 -21.00
C VAL A 68 18.22 6.66 -20.27
N ASP A 69 18.69 7.63 -19.49
CA ASP A 69 17.87 8.63 -18.77
C ASP A 69 16.91 9.40 -19.69
#